data_AF-A0A437GZE5-F1
#
_entry.id   AF-A0A437GZE5-F1
#
_cell.length_a   1.000
_cell.length_b   1.000
_cell.length_c   1.000
_cell.angle_alpha   90.00
_cell.angle_beta   90.00
_cell.angle_gamma   90.00
#
_symmetry.space_group_name_H-M   'P 1'
#
loop_
_entity.id
_entity.type
_entity.pdbx_description
1 polymer ?
#
loop_
_entity_poly.entity_id
_entity_poly.type
_entity_poly.pdbx_seq_one_letter_code
_entity_poly.pdbx_strand_id
1 'polypeptide(L)'
;MAKRRIPGLSPNPMTNLIVTDIALRGAGRLARHFTEKTLLRTRYTKDDAEKVVEGRSMIQTLAAVAVARIATRSLPGAIIVGTGILGKTLLDRSKGKREARAEGEKQMRERMANAEK
;
A
#
# COMPACT_ATOMS: atom_id res chain seq x y z
N MET A 1 4.92 15.20 37.34
CA MET A 1 4.95 15.54 35.89
C MET A 1 3.53 15.81 35.42
N ALA A 2 3.21 17.02 34.94
CA ALA A 2 1.89 17.33 34.41
C ALA A 2 1.67 16.58 33.08
N LYS A 3 0.73 15.63 33.08
CA LYS A 3 0.37 14.86 31.88
C LYS A 3 -0.34 15.82 30.91
N ARG A 4 0.35 16.28 29.86
CA ARG A 4 -0.26 17.08 28.77
C ARG A 4 -1.49 16.34 28.27
N ARG A 5 -2.68 16.92 28.49
CA ARG A 5 -3.94 16.39 27.99
C ARG A 5 -4.07 16.85 26.54
N ILE A 6 -3.77 15.98 25.58
CA ILE A 6 -4.29 16.17 24.23
C ILE A 6 -5.80 15.94 24.36
N PRO A 7 -6.67 16.93 24.10
CA PRO A 7 -8.10 16.72 24.19
C PRO A 7 -8.50 15.70 23.12
N GLY A 8 -9.00 14.54 23.57
CA GLY A 8 -9.58 13.53 22.71
C GLY A 8 -11.03 13.87 22.38
N LEU A 9 -11.60 13.17 21.39
CA LEU A 9 -13.00 13.35 20.95
C LEU A 9 -14.02 12.97 22.05
N SER A 10 -13.62 12.14 23.00
CA SER A 10 -14.42 11.72 24.15
C SER A 10 -13.65 11.91 25.46
N PRO A 11 -14.34 12.16 26.60
CA PRO A 11 -13.74 12.08 27.93
C PRO A 11 -13.19 10.68 28.28
N ASN A 12 -13.67 9.62 27.61
CA ASN A 12 -13.23 8.25 27.85
C ASN A 12 -11.95 7.93 27.03
N PRO A 13 -10.82 7.56 27.69
CA PRO A 13 -9.57 7.28 27.01
C PRO A 13 -9.64 6.05 26.08
N MET A 14 -10.44 5.03 26.42
CA MET A 14 -10.60 3.84 25.58
C MET A 14 -11.34 4.17 24.28
N THR A 15 -12.38 5.01 24.37
CA THR A 15 -13.10 5.50 23.20
C THR A 15 -12.17 6.28 22.27
N ASN A 16 -11.30 7.14 22.82
CA ASN A 16 -10.32 7.88 22.02
C ASN A 16 -9.36 6.95 21.27
N LEU A 17 -8.91 5.85 21.89
CA LEU A 17 -8.04 4.87 21.23
C LEU A 17 -8.75 4.18 20.07
N ILE A 18 -9.98 3.72 20.27
CA ILE A 18 -10.77 3.06 19.23
C ILE A 18 -11.02 4.01 18.06
N VAL A 19 -11.46 5.25 18.34
CA VAL A 19 -11.72 6.24 17.29
C VAL A 19 -10.44 6.58 16.53
N THR A 20 -9.32 6.74 17.23
CA THR A 20 -8.03 7.02 16.60
C THR A 20 -7.56 5.84 15.73
N ASP A 21 -7.67 4.60 16.21
CA ASP A 21 -7.30 3.41 15.41
C ASP A 21 -8.15 3.29 14.15
N ILE A 22 -9.47 3.48 14.25
CA ILE A 22 -10.37 3.47 13.10
C ILE A 22 -10.02 4.62 12.14
N ALA A 23 -9.80 5.82 12.65
CA ALA A 23 -9.45 6.98 11.84
C ALA A 23 -8.12 6.77 11.10
N LEU A 24 -7.10 6.24 11.77
CA LEU A 24 -5.79 5.95 11.17
C LEU A 24 -5.91 4.86 10.09
N ARG A 25 -6.70 3.80 10.34
CA ARG A 25 -6.97 2.75 9.33
C ARG A 25 -7.71 3.30 8.12
N GLY A 26 -8.72 4.15 8.35
CA GLY A 26 -9.46 4.82 7.29
C GLY A 26 -8.56 5.73 6.45
N ALA A 27 -7.82 6.61 7.13
CA ALA A 27 -6.87 7.54 6.50
C ALA A 27 -5.81 6.79 5.68
N GLY A 28 -5.23 5.71 6.24
CA GLY A 28 -4.24 4.90 5.53
C GLY A 28 -4.80 4.23 4.27
N ARG A 29 -6.03 3.71 4.31
CA ARG A 29 -6.69 3.13 3.13
C ARG A 29 -6.95 4.18 2.05
N LEU A 30 -7.45 5.35 2.44
CA LEU A 30 -7.70 6.45 1.51
C LEU A 30 -6.40 6.96 0.88
N ALA A 31 -5.36 7.19 1.69
CA ALA A 31 -4.05 7.63 1.23
C ALA A 31 -3.45 6.62 0.24
N ARG A 32 -3.56 5.32 0.53
CA ARG A 32 -3.13 4.25 -0.38
C ARG A 32 -3.88 4.32 -1.71
N HIS A 33 -5.22 4.34 -1.67
CA HIS A 33 -6.05 4.37 -2.89
C HIS A 33 -5.74 5.58 -3.76
N PHE A 34 -5.61 6.75 -3.13
CA PHE A 34 -5.26 7.99 -3.82
C PHE A 34 -3.86 7.93 -4.44
N THR A 35 -2.87 7.43 -3.71
CA THR A 35 -1.48 7.30 -4.19
C THR A 35 -1.40 6.32 -5.36
N GLU A 36 -2.05 5.16 -5.25
CA GLU A 36 -2.09 4.14 -6.31
C GLU A 36 -2.74 4.71 -7.58
N LYS A 37 -3.94 5.31 -7.47
CA LYS A 37 -4.62 5.93 -8.62
C LYS A 37 -3.79 7.07 -9.23
N THR A 38 -3.19 7.93 -8.41
CA THR A 38 -2.38 9.06 -8.90
C THR A 38 -1.15 8.59 -9.66
N LEU A 39 -0.43 7.60 -9.12
CA LEU A 39 0.75 7.04 -9.77
C LEU A 39 0.39 6.41 -11.12
N LEU A 40 -0.70 5.65 -11.17
CA LEU A 40 -1.16 4.98 -12.40
C LEU A 40 -1.59 5.97 -13.48
N ARG A 41 -2.25 7.07 -13.11
CA ARG A 41 -2.72 8.10 -14.05
C ARG A 41 -1.60 8.83 -14.79
N THR A 42 -0.35 8.69 -14.35
CA THR A 42 0.81 9.21 -15.11
C THR A 42 1.08 8.42 -16.41
N ARG A 43 0.56 7.19 -16.53
CA ARG A 43 0.81 6.30 -17.68
C ARG A 43 -0.42 5.57 -18.22
N TYR A 44 -1.52 5.55 -17.47
CA TYR A 44 -2.76 4.86 -17.83
C TYR A 44 -3.95 5.82 -17.85
N THR A 45 -5.00 5.46 -18.59
CA THR A 45 -6.26 6.20 -18.57
C THR A 45 -6.90 6.13 -17.18
N LYS A 46 -7.87 7.00 -16.90
CA LYS A 46 -8.58 7.00 -15.62
C LYS A 46 -9.24 5.65 -15.34
N ASP A 47 -9.90 5.09 -16.34
CA ASP A 47 -10.68 3.84 -16.22
C ASP A 47 -9.74 2.64 -16.05
N ASP A 48 -8.62 2.62 -16.80
CA ASP A 48 -7.59 1.60 -16.64
C ASP A 48 -6.93 1.64 -15.25
N ALA A 49 -6.64 2.84 -14.74
CA ALA A 49 -6.10 3.03 -13.40
C ALA A 49 -7.07 2.53 -12.32
N GLU A 50 -8.38 2.72 -12.52
CA GLU A 50 -9.42 2.20 -11.64
C GLU A 50 -9.47 0.67 -11.66
N LYS A 51 -9.53 0.07 -12.84
CA LYS A 51 -9.50 -1.40 -13.01
C LYS A 51 -8.27 -2.04 -12.39
N VAL A 52 -7.08 -1.44 -12.52
CA VAL A 52 -5.85 -1.98 -11.90
C VAL A 52 -5.94 -2.01 -10.37
N VAL A 53 -6.54 -0.97 -9.77
CA VAL A 53 -6.66 -0.87 -8.31
C VAL A 53 -7.72 -1.83 -7.78
N GLU A 54 -8.84 -1.97 -8.50
CA GLU A 54 -9.95 -2.85 -8.15
C GLU A 54 -9.62 -4.33 -8.38
N GLY A 55 -8.89 -4.65 -9.45
CA GLY A 55 -8.50 -6.01 -9.81
C GLY A 55 -7.40 -6.63 -8.96
N ARG A 56 -7.11 -6.05 -7.78
CA ARG A 56 -6.19 -6.64 -6.80
C ARG A 56 -6.84 -7.87 -6.18
N SER A 57 -6.15 -9.01 -6.25
CA SER A 57 -6.69 -10.24 -5.66
C SER A 57 -6.68 -10.22 -4.12
N MET A 58 -7.59 -10.98 -3.52
CA MET A 58 -7.65 -11.15 -2.06
C MET A 58 -6.34 -11.70 -1.49
N ILE A 59 -5.71 -12.66 -2.19
CA ILE A 59 -4.41 -13.24 -1.81
C ILE A 59 -3.31 -12.17 -1.81
N GLN A 60 -3.25 -11.32 -2.86
CA GLN A 60 -2.28 -10.22 -2.92
C GLN A 60 -2.49 -9.23 -1.76
N THR A 61 -3.75 -8.95 -1.41
CA THR A 61 -4.07 -8.06 -0.29
C THR A 61 -3.60 -8.65 1.04
N LEU A 62 -3.88 -9.93 1.29
CA LEU A 62 -3.44 -10.63 2.50
C LEU A 62 -1.91 -10.70 2.61
N ALA A 63 -1.23 -11.04 1.51
CA ALA A 63 0.22 -11.06 1.46
C ALA A 63 0.81 -9.68 1.78
N ALA A 64 0.26 -8.61 1.20
CA ALA A 64 0.70 -7.24 1.47
C ALA A 64 0.52 -6.86 2.96
N VAL A 65 -0.60 -7.24 3.58
CA VAL A 65 -0.84 -7.02 5.01
C VAL A 65 0.16 -7.80 5.88
N ALA A 66 0.43 -9.06 5.53
CA ALA A 66 1.39 -9.88 6.27
C ALA A 66 2.81 -9.28 6.19
N VAL A 67 3.27 -8.89 5.00
CA VAL A 67 4.57 -8.25 4.79
C VAL A 67 4.64 -6.92 5.55
N ALA A 68 3.60 -6.09 5.48
CA ALA A 68 3.56 -4.83 6.21
C ALA A 68 3.64 -5.05 7.73
N ARG A 69 2.98 -6.10 8.25
CA ARG A 69 3.06 -6.45 9.67
C ARG A 69 4.46 -6.91 10.08
N ILE A 70 5.15 -7.68 9.23
CA ILE A 70 6.54 -8.08 9.49
C ILE A 70 7.45 -6.86 9.49
N ALA A 71 7.30 -5.96 8.53
CA ALA A 71 8.10 -4.74 8.42
C ALA A 71 7.89 -3.79 9.61
N THR A 72 6.69 -3.73 10.17
CA THR A 72 6.34 -2.77 11.24
C THR A 72 6.52 -3.33 12.65
N ARG A 73 6.59 -4.65 12.82
CA ARG A 73 6.68 -5.29 14.15
C ARG A 73 8.07 -5.20 14.77
N SER A 74 9.14 -5.04 13.98
CA SER A 74 10.51 -4.99 14.50
C SER A 74 11.51 -4.31 13.55
N LEU A 75 12.63 -3.84 14.10
CA LEU A 75 13.74 -3.28 13.31
C LEU A 75 14.36 -4.30 12.34
N PRO A 76 14.65 -5.56 12.74
CA PRO A 76 15.13 -6.56 11.78
C PRO A 76 14.15 -6.85 10.65
N GLY A 77 12.84 -6.89 10.94
CA GLY A 77 11.80 -7.08 9.93
C GLY A 77 11.76 -5.94 8.91
N ALA A 78 11.87 -4.70 9.39
CA ALA A 78 11.98 -3.52 8.52
C ALA A 78 13.20 -3.58 7.61
N ILE A 79 14.37 -3.97 8.14
CA ILE A 79 15.61 -4.10 7.36
C ILE A 79 15.47 -5.14 6.26
N ILE A 80 14.93 -6.32 6.56
CA ILE A 80 14.76 -7.39 5.57
C ILE A 80 13.81 -6.94 4.45
N VAL A 81 12.62 -6.44 4.81
CA VAL A 81 11.62 -6.01 3.82
C VAL A 81 12.13 -4.81 3.01
N GLY A 82 12.72 -3.82 3.67
CA GLY A 82 13.30 -2.65 3.03
C GLY A 82 14.43 -3.02 2.07
N THR A 83 15.34 -3.91 2.47
CA THR A 83 16.42 -4.40 1.60
C THR A 83 15.87 -5.17 0.40
N GLY A 84 14.82 -5.99 0.59
CA GLY A 84 14.16 -6.68 -0.53
C GLY A 84 13.55 -5.72 -1.55
N ILE A 85 12.88 -4.65 -1.09
CA ILE A 85 12.31 -3.61 -1.97
C ILE A 85 13.42 -2.87 -2.72
N LEU A 86 14.47 -2.43 -2.02
CA LEU A 86 15.59 -1.73 -2.63
C LEU A 86 16.34 -2.62 -3.62
N GLY A 87 16.61 -3.88 -3.26
CA GLY A 87 17.24 -4.86 -4.12
C GLY A 87 16.44 -5.10 -5.40
N LYS A 88 15.11 -5.30 -5.30
CA LYS A 88 14.23 -5.46 -6.47
C LYS A 88 14.23 -4.21 -7.34
N THR A 89 14.20 -3.02 -6.73
CA THR A 89 14.23 -1.75 -7.47
C THR A 89 15.53 -1.57 -8.26
N LEU A 90 16.68 -1.90 -7.66
CA LEU A 90 17.98 -1.82 -8.33
C LEU A 90 18.08 -2.86 -9.45
N LEU A 91 17.57 -4.08 -9.23
CA LEU A 91 17.53 -5.14 -10.23
C LEU A 91 16.62 -4.80 -11.41
N ASP A 92 15.46 -4.20 -11.16
CA ASP A 92 14.57 -3.76 -12.26
C ASP A 92 15.17 -2.59 -13.05
N ARG A 93 16.05 -1.80 -12.43
CA ARG A 93 16.82 -0.76 -13.10
C ARG A 93 18.00 -1.31 -13.90
N SER A 94 18.61 -2.41 -13.46
CA SER A 94 19.68 -3.09 -14.21
C SER A 94 19.12 -3.90 -15.37
N LYS A 95 17.92 -4.47 -15.23
CA LYS A 95 17.14 -4.98 -16.35
C LYS A 95 16.82 -3.82 -17.29
N GLY A 96 17.02 -4.01 -18.60
CA GLY A 96 16.81 -2.95 -19.57
C GLY A 96 15.40 -2.36 -19.47
N LYS A 97 15.26 -1.03 -19.70
CA LYS A 97 13.97 -0.31 -19.58
C LYS A 97 12.80 -1.00 -20.32
N ARG A 98 13.09 -1.65 -21.45
CA ARG A 98 12.08 -2.34 -22.27
C ARG A 98 11.57 -3.61 -21.61
N GLU A 99 12.45 -4.41 -21.02
CA GLU A 99 12.10 -5.67 -20.35
C GLU A 99 11.28 -5.40 -19.09
N ALA A 100 11.76 -4.50 -18.22
CA ALA A 100 11.06 -4.14 -16.98
C ALA A 100 9.66 -3.56 -17.25
N ARG A 101 9.51 -2.78 -18.34
CA ARG A 101 8.19 -2.26 -18.77
C ARG A 101 7.28 -3.37 -19.29
N ALA A 102 7.79 -4.27 -20.12
CA ALA A 102 7.00 -5.38 -20.64
C ALA A 102 6.49 -6.31 -19.51
N GLU A 103 7.34 -6.59 -18.52
CA GLU A 103 6.97 -7.36 -17.34
C GLU A 103 5.88 -6.64 -16.51
N GLY A 104 6.07 -5.34 -16.27
CA GLY A 104 5.10 -4.51 -15.55
C GLY A 104 3.75 -4.41 -16.27
N GLU A 105 3.74 -4.20 -17.58
CA GLU A 105 2.53 -4.13 -18.39
C GLU A 105 1.74 -5.45 -18.38
N LYS A 106 2.44 -6.59 -18.40
CA LYS A 106 1.79 -7.90 -18.25
C LYS A 106 1.06 -7.99 -16.91
N GLN A 107 1.72 -7.63 -15.81
CA GLN A 107 1.12 -7.64 -14.47
C GLN A 107 -0.06 -6.66 -14.36
N MET A 108 0.00 -5.50 -15.01
CA MET A 108 -1.12 -4.54 -15.04
C MET A 108 -2.32 -5.11 -15.79
N ARG A 109 -2.10 -5.73 -16.97
CA ARG A 109 -3.17 -6.38 -17.74
C ARG A 109 -3.84 -7.50 -16.96
N GLU A 110 -3.06 -8.33 -16.26
CA GLU A 110 -3.60 -9.39 -15.40
C GLU A 110 -4.49 -8.83 -14.27
N ARG A 111 -4.10 -7.69 -13.67
CA ARG A 111 -4.95 -7.03 -12.67
C ARG A 111 -6.22 -6.48 -13.28
N MET A 112 -6.13 -5.74 -14.39
CA MET A 112 -7.33 -5.22 -15.06
C MET A 112 -8.32 -6.35 -15.41
N ALA A 113 -7.81 -7.48 -15.92
CA ALA A 113 -8.64 -8.65 -16.25
C ALA A 113 -9.29 -9.30 -15.02
N ASN A 114 -8.72 -9.14 -13.82
CA ASN A 114 -9.34 -9.63 -12.58
C ASN A 114 -10.39 -8.67 -12.02
N ALA A 115 -10.41 -7.39 -12.44
CA ALA A 115 -11.45 -6.44 -12.06
C ALA A 115 -12.77 -6.70 -12.79
N GLU A 116 -12.70 -7.36 -13.96
CA GLU A 116 -13.85 -7.68 -14.81
C GLU A 116 -14.48 -9.04 -14.50
N LYS A 117 -13.94 -9.78 -13.53
CA LYS A 117 -14.45 -11.08 -13.06
C LYS A 117 -15.28 -10.91 -11.81
#